data_AF-A0A522XFH5-F1
#
_entry.id   AF-A0A522XFH5-F1
#
_cell.length_a   1.000
_cell.length_b   1.000
_cell.length_c   1.000
_cell.angle_alpha   90.00
_cell.angle_beta   90.00
_cell.angle_gamma   90.00
#
_symmetry.space_group_name_H-M   'P 1'
#
loop_
_entity.id
_entity.type
_entity.pdbx_description
1 polymer ?
#
loop_
_entity_poly.entity_id
_entity_poly.type
_entity_poly.pdbx_seq_one_letter_code
_entity_poly.pdbx_strand_id
1 'polypeptide(L)'
;MTEHKPEPLKLSDDEVREILRSLRHKEGNWIDWGKRCKQLQDAGYAAEDIFEETGIEALVQNQVIVAAQVYDSIVEGQPPGEVLAYCEGPRSDVLYELRILNQRQRLEAAMLAAEKRLDVDGAHRLSHDVKALACLAQIPEGFSRHPGDAVAYQCWRQAKRQRDLSQRARLIAEGLRFVESDTARQQLEALLQNLAARAPRQAPLLPLYRPETSEELPRLLPLAGEMPLTAAEIEAVEAIAPEEPFQITRLPAGSACVPVPGWQVVLKAQDPVAFLVSSGCLPNSPGGDRETVLVAIDRAQRDWDENSYFLVEEEQQVRLAWFAEPPSLTILGR
;
A
#
# COMPACT_ATOMS: atom_id res chain seq x y z
N MET A 1 -2.94 -8.78 -26.54
CA MET A 1 -3.44 -7.39 -26.58
C MET A 1 -2.25 -6.49 -26.38
N THR A 2 -1.73 -5.93 -27.47
CA THR A 2 -0.56 -5.05 -27.48
C THR A 2 -1.00 -3.68 -26.97
N GLU A 3 -0.42 -3.23 -25.87
CA GLU A 3 -0.62 -1.87 -25.35
C GLU A 3 -0.13 -0.87 -26.41
N HIS A 4 -1.07 -0.11 -26.97
CA HIS A 4 -0.76 0.99 -27.87
C HIS A 4 -0.36 2.18 -27.00
N LYS A 5 0.95 2.34 -26.78
CA LYS A 5 1.51 3.55 -26.18
C LYS A 5 1.33 4.68 -27.21
N PRO A 6 0.63 5.79 -26.89
CA PRO A 6 0.41 6.86 -27.86
C PRO A 6 1.76 7.43 -28.33
N GLU A 7 1.90 7.66 -29.63
CA GLU A 7 3.06 8.33 -30.20
C GLU A 7 3.19 9.75 -29.61
N PRO A 8 4.40 10.22 -29.27
CA PRO A 8 4.60 11.55 -28.71
C PRO A 8 4.13 12.61 -29.71
N LEU A 9 3.46 13.65 -29.19
CA LEU A 9 3.02 14.81 -29.96
C LEU A 9 4.26 15.46 -30.59
N LYS A 10 4.33 15.47 -31.93
CA LYS A 10 5.40 16.18 -32.65
C LYS A 10 4.98 17.63 -32.86
N LEU A 11 5.43 18.51 -31.96
CA LEU A 11 5.39 19.96 -32.18
C LEU A 11 6.48 20.36 -33.18
N SER A 12 6.20 21.35 -34.03
CA SER A 12 7.20 21.96 -34.90
C SER A 12 8.13 22.89 -34.10
N ASP A 13 9.35 23.10 -34.60
CA ASP A 13 10.34 23.98 -33.96
C ASP A 13 9.81 25.41 -33.73
N ASP A 14 8.99 25.92 -34.66
CA ASP A 14 8.39 27.25 -34.55
C ASP A 14 7.31 27.30 -33.46
N GLU A 15 6.49 26.25 -33.33
CA GLU A 15 5.49 26.14 -32.25
C GLU A 15 6.16 26.05 -30.87
N VAL A 16 7.23 25.26 -30.74
CA VAL A 16 7.99 25.17 -29.50
C VAL A 16 8.53 26.54 -29.10
N ARG A 17 9.19 27.25 -30.03
CA ARG A 17 9.75 28.58 -29.76
C ARG A 17 8.68 29.57 -29.32
N GLU A 18 7.51 29.52 -29.94
CA GLU A 18 6.40 30.39 -29.61
C GLU A 18 5.83 30.07 -28.21
N ILE A 19 5.68 28.79 -27.87
CA ILE A 19 5.22 28.37 -26.54
C ILE A 19 6.23 28.83 -25.46
N LEU A 20 7.53 28.60 -25.67
CA LEU A 20 8.58 29.02 -24.73
C LEU A 20 8.62 30.54 -24.58
N ARG A 21 8.51 31.29 -25.68
CA ARG A 21 8.42 32.76 -25.68
C ARG A 21 7.22 33.24 -24.84
N SER A 22 6.06 32.62 -25.07
CA SER A 22 4.81 32.99 -24.38
C SER A 22 4.87 32.70 -22.88
N LEU A 23 5.45 31.56 -22.47
CA LEU A 23 5.69 31.21 -21.08
C LEU A 23 6.69 32.16 -20.39
N ARG A 24 7.81 32.48 -21.07
CA ARG A 24 8.83 33.43 -20.58
C ARG A 24 8.23 34.81 -20.30
N HIS A 25 7.35 35.28 -21.18
CA HIS A 25 6.66 36.57 -21.02
C HIS A 25 5.39 36.50 -20.16
N LYS A 26 5.04 35.32 -19.62
CA LYS A 26 3.85 35.09 -18.80
C LYS A 26 2.56 35.57 -19.49
N GLU A 27 2.46 35.37 -20.80
CA GLU A 27 1.27 35.75 -21.58
C GLU A 27 0.09 34.85 -21.22
N GLY A 28 -1.13 35.41 -21.12
CA GLY A 28 -2.33 34.67 -20.70
C GLY A 28 -2.42 34.51 -19.17
N ASN A 29 -3.12 33.47 -18.72
CA ASN A 29 -3.28 33.14 -17.30
C ASN A 29 -2.58 31.82 -16.92
N TRP A 30 -2.66 31.45 -15.64
CA TRP A 30 -2.02 30.23 -15.14
C TRP A 30 -2.55 28.94 -15.82
N ILE A 31 -3.80 28.95 -16.32
CA ILE A 31 -4.40 27.82 -17.05
C ILE A 31 -3.69 27.67 -18.40
N ASP A 32 -3.49 28.77 -19.11
CA ASP A 32 -2.74 28.79 -20.37
C ASP A 32 -1.31 28.30 -20.15
N TRP A 33 -0.66 28.73 -19.06
CA TRP A 33 0.68 28.27 -18.70
C TRP A 33 0.71 26.77 -18.45
N GLY A 34 -0.26 26.23 -17.69
CA GLY A 34 -0.41 24.79 -17.48
C GLY A 34 -0.58 23.99 -18.76
N LYS A 35 -1.44 24.46 -19.67
CA LYS A 35 -1.66 23.79 -20.96
C LYS A 35 -0.40 23.81 -21.83
N ARG A 36 0.32 24.94 -21.87
CA ARG A 36 1.58 25.09 -22.61
C ARG A 36 2.72 24.26 -22.04
N CYS A 37 2.92 24.26 -20.71
CA CYS A 37 3.90 23.40 -20.07
C CYS A 37 3.60 21.91 -20.34
N LYS A 38 2.31 21.51 -20.29
CA LYS A 38 1.92 20.15 -20.65
C LYS A 38 2.22 19.81 -22.11
N GLN A 39 1.95 20.71 -23.04
CA GLN A 39 2.26 20.51 -24.47
C GLN A 39 3.76 20.26 -24.69
N LEU A 40 4.63 21.03 -24.04
CA LEU A 40 6.08 20.84 -24.11
C LEU A 40 6.51 19.49 -23.50
N GLN A 41 5.97 19.11 -22.34
CA GLN A 41 6.28 17.82 -21.71
C GLN A 41 5.80 16.62 -22.54
N ASP A 42 4.61 16.71 -23.14
CA ASP A 42 4.06 15.67 -24.03
C ASP A 42 4.89 15.56 -25.35
N ALA A 43 5.61 16.63 -25.72
CA ALA A 43 6.56 16.67 -26.84
C ALA A 43 8.00 16.24 -26.44
N GLY A 44 8.23 15.89 -25.17
CA GLY A 44 9.50 15.32 -24.69
C GLY A 44 10.47 16.30 -24.03
N TYR A 45 10.08 17.55 -23.77
CA TYR A 45 10.91 18.51 -23.03
C TYR A 45 10.91 18.18 -21.53
N ALA A 46 12.09 18.15 -20.91
CA ALA A 46 12.19 17.97 -19.46
C ALA A 46 11.77 19.25 -18.72
N ALA A 47 11.34 19.11 -17.46
CA ALA A 47 10.90 20.25 -16.66
C ALA A 47 12.05 21.24 -16.41
N GLU A 48 13.28 20.73 -16.31
CA GLU A 48 14.51 21.50 -16.19
C GLU A 48 14.76 22.36 -17.44
N ASP A 49 14.59 21.81 -18.64
CA ASP A 49 14.76 22.54 -19.90
C ASP A 49 13.75 23.68 -20.02
N ILE A 50 12.49 23.42 -19.64
CA ILE A 50 11.43 24.44 -19.61
C ILE A 50 11.79 25.53 -18.60
N PHE A 51 12.35 25.19 -17.44
CA PHE A 51 12.77 26.16 -16.44
C PHE A 51 13.89 27.06 -16.96
N GLU A 52 14.95 26.50 -17.56
CA GLU A 52 16.06 27.27 -18.14
C GLU A 52 15.57 28.31 -19.16
N GLU A 53 14.59 27.94 -19.99
CA GLU A 53 14.06 28.83 -21.03
C GLU A 53 13.00 29.81 -20.53
N THR A 54 12.24 29.50 -19.48
CA THR A 54 11.04 30.28 -19.09
C THR A 54 11.09 30.88 -17.69
N GLY A 55 11.96 30.38 -16.82
CA GLY A 55 12.02 30.71 -15.39
C GLY A 55 10.88 30.10 -14.56
N ILE A 56 10.04 29.23 -15.12
CA ILE A 56 8.96 28.57 -14.38
C ILE A 56 9.52 27.31 -13.73
N GLU A 57 9.60 27.30 -12.40
CA GLU A 57 10.12 26.17 -11.63
C GLU A 57 9.32 24.88 -11.87
N ALA A 58 9.99 23.72 -11.83
CA ALA A 58 9.36 22.41 -12.03
C ALA A 58 8.17 22.15 -11.08
N LEU A 59 8.26 22.62 -9.82
CA LEU A 59 7.15 22.55 -8.87
C LEU A 59 5.92 23.33 -9.36
N VAL A 60 6.14 24.55 -9.84
CA VAL A 60 5.08 25.41 -10.38
C VAL A 60 4.51 24.81 -11.66
N GLN A 61 5.34 24.29 -12.56
CA GLN A 61 4.91 23.59 -13.79
C GLN A 61 3.94 22.45 -13.45
N ASN A 62 4.32 21.55 -12.53
CA ASN A 62 3.45 20.46 -12.09
C ASN A 62 2.13 20.97 -11.49
N GLN A 63 2.19 22.01 -10.64
CA GLN A 63 1.00 22.60 -10.05
C GLN A 63 0.02 23.12 -11.11
N VAL A 64 0.49 23.98 -12.01
CA VAL A 64 -0.38 24.60 -13.03
C VAL A 64 -0.86 23.61 -14.09
N ILE A 65 -0.06 22.60 -14.45
CA ILE A 65 -0.49 21.51 -15.34
C ILE A 65 -1.66 20.74 -14.73
N VAL A 66 -1.51 20.25 -13.50
CA VAL A 66 -2.55 19.44 -12.85
C VAL A 66 -3.77 20.27 -12.52
N ALA A 67 -3.59 21.50 -12.05
CA ALA A 67 -4.70 22.42 -11.78
C ALA A 67 -5.48 22.77 -13.06
N ALA A 68 -4.81 22.89 -14.22
CA ALA A 68 -5.49 23.16 -15.50
C ALA A 68 -6.34 21.96 -15.94
N GLN A 69 -5.90 20.73 -15.69
CA GLN A 69 -6.72 19.53 -15.92
C GLN A 69 -7.92 19.47 -14.98
N VAL A 70 -7.74 19.86 -13.71
CA VAL A 70 -8.85 19.98 -12.76
C VAL A 70 -9.83 21.05 -13.23
N TYR A 71 -9.34 22.20 -13.72
CA TYR A 71 -10.15 23.27 -14.30
C TYR A 71 -10.99 22.76 -15.48
N ASP A 72 -10.37 22.10 -16.46
CA ASP A 72 -11.09 21.56 -17.61
C ASP A 72 -12.19 20.57 -17.18
N SER A 73 -11.89 19.71 -16.20
CA SER A 73 -12.86 18.78 -15.60
C SER A 73 -14.04 19.48 -14.91
N ILE A 74 -13.80 20.63 -14.27
CA ILE A 74 -14.84 21.47 -13.67
C ILE A 74 -15.69 22.12 -14.77
N VAL A 75 -15.08 22.70 -15.80
CA VAL A 75 -15.76 23.36 -16.93
C VAL A 75 -16.69 22.40 -17.65
N GLU A 76 -16.27 21.16 -17.89
CA GLU A 76 -17.12 20.10 -18.46
C GLU A 76 -18.38 19.84 -17.61
N GLY A 77 -18.30 20.05 -16.30
CA GLY A 77 -19.43 19.97 -15.37
C GLY A 77 -20.38 21.17 -15.40
N GLN A 78 -20.12 22.17 -16.26
CA GLN A 78 -20.94 23.37 -16.46
C GLN A 78 -21.16 24.17 -15.16
N PRO A 79 -20.08 24.74 -14.57
CA PRO A 79 -20.18 25.48 -13.33
C PRO A 79 -20.93 26.80 -13.52
N PRO A 80 -21.53 27.37 -12.47
CA PRO A 80 -22.01 28.74 -12.49
C PRO A 80 -20.90 29.73 -12.87
N GLY A 81 -21.25 30.85 -13.52
CA GLY A 81 -20.28 31.83 -14.01
C GLY A 81 -19.38 32.43 -12.91
N GLU A 82 -19.89 32.56 -11.69
CA GLU A 82 -19.09 33.02 -10.54
C GLU A 82 -18.01 32.02 -10.11
N VAL A 83 -18.29 30.72 -10.21
CA VAL A 83 -17.33 29.64 -9.90
C VAL A 83 -16.29 29.55 -11.00
N LEU A 84 -16.69 29.73 -12.26
CA LEU A 84 -15.76 29.83 -13.38
C LEU A 84 -14.76 30.98 -13.17
N ALA A 85 -15.26 32.19 -12.91
CA ALA A 85 -14.43 33.37 -12.66
C ALA A 85 -13.52 33.20 -11.42
N TYR A 86 -14.00 32.53 -10.37
CA TYR A 86 -13.19 32.18 -9.22
C TYR A 86 -12.01 31.27 -9.60
N CYS A 87 -12.26 30.23 -10.39
CA CYS A 87 -11.26 29.28 -10.84
C CYS A 87 -10.24 29.91 -11.82
N GLU A 88 -10.68 30.84 -12.68
CA GLU A 88 -9.80 31.59 -13.59
C GLU A 88 -8.86 32.57 -12.88
N GLY A 89 -9.21 33.00 -11.66
CA GLY A 89 -8.36 33.82 -10.80
C GLY A 89 -7.06 33.10 -10.37
N PRO A 90 -6.22 33.74 -9.54
CA PRO A 90 -4.96 33.14 -9.06
C PRO A 90 -5.21 32.04 -8.02
N ARG A 91 -5.73 30.88 -8.48
CA ARG A 91 -6.24 29.77 -7.65
C ARG A 91 -5.71 28.40 -8.10
N SER A 92 -4.60 28.37 -8.83
CA SER A 92 -3.99 27.12 -9.28
C SER A 92 -3.62 26.20 -8.12
N ASP A 93 -3.17 26.75 -7.00
CA ASP A 93 -2.88 26.06 -5.75
C ASP A 93 -4.13 25.38 -5.15
N VAL A 94 -5.24 26.12 -5.05
CA VAL A 94 -6.53 25.59 -4.59
C VAL A 94 -7.04 24.48 -5.49
N LEU A 95 -7.01 24.68 -6.82
CA LEU A 95 -7.48 23.67 -7.78
C LEU A 95 -6.57 22.44 -7.80
N TYR A 96 -5.26 22.62 -7.59
CA TYR A 96 -4.32 21.51 -7.48
C TYR A 96 -4.67 20.55 -6.34
N GLU A 97 -5.17 21.07 -5.21
CA GLU A 97 -5.58 20.23 -4.08
C GLU A 97 -6.82 19.37 -4.36
N LEU A 98 -7.64 19.75 -5.34
CA LEU A 98 -8.82 18.98 -5.75
C LEU A 98 -8.48 17.80 -6.68
N ARG A 99 -7.20 17.61 -7.07
CA ARG A 99 -6.77 16.59 -8.04
C ARG A 99 -7.18 15.16 -7.70
N ILE A 100 -7.28 14.82 -6.41
CA ILE A 100 -7.60 13.47 -5.91
C ILE A 100 -9.08 13.08 -6.05
N LEU A 101 -9.93 14.06 -6.38
CA LEU A 101 -11.37 13.92 -6.53
C LEU A 101 -11.74 13.51 -7.96
N ASN A 102 -12.90 12.87 -8.12
CA ASN A 102 -13.48 12.63 -9.44
C ASN A 102 -14.14 13.91 -10.01
N GLN A 103 -14.55 13.89 -11.27
CA GLN A 103 -15.11 15.06 -11.96
C GLN A 103 -16.27 15.73 -11.22
N ARG A 104 -17.29 14.94 -10.83
CA ARG A 104 -18.45 15.46 -10.09
C ARG A 104 -18.02 16.10 -8.77
N GLN A 105 -17.14 15.43 -8.03
CA GLN A 105 -16.63 15.93 -6.76
C GLN A 105 -15.77 17.19 -6.92
N ARG A 106 -15.00 17.33 -8.01
CA ARG A 106 -14.23 18.53 -8.31
C ARG A 106 -15.14 19.73 -8.50
N LEU A 107 -16.23 19.59 -9.26
CA LEU A 107 -17.21 20.65 -9.43
C LEU A 107 -17.84 21.05 -8.09
N GLU A 108 -18.42 20.09 -7.36
CA GLU A 108 -19.09 20.36 -6.08
C GLU A 108 -18.10 20.98 -5.05
N ALA A 109 -16.84 20.50 -5.01
CA ALA A 109 -15.82 21.06 -4.12
C ALA A 109 -15.36 22.46 -4.56
N ALA A 110 -15.25 22.73 -5.86
CA ALA A 110 -14.91 24.05 -6.38
C ALA A 110 -16.00 25.08 -6.08
N MET A 111 -17.28 24.69 -6.17
CA MET A 111 -18.40 25.53 -5.77
C MET A 111 -18.29 25.93 -4.29
N LEU A 112 -18.07 24.96 -3.40
CA LEU A 112 -17.91 25.23 -1.96
C LEU A 112 -16.64 26.04 -1.66
N ALA A 113 -15.54 25.77 -2.37
CA ALA A 113 -14.30 26.52 -2.22
C ALA A 113 -14.46 27.99 -2.62
N ALA A 114 -15.20 28.26 -3.70
CA ALA A 114 -15.53 29.61 -4.14
C ALA A 114 -16.43 30.33 -3.13
N GLU A 115 -17.50 29.67 -2.69
CA GLU A 115 -18.47 30.22 -1.72
C GLU A 115 -17.79 30.60 -0.39
N LYS A 116 -16.97 29.70 0.16
CA LYS A 116 -16.27 29.92 1.44
C LYS A 116 -14.93 30.64 1.29
N ARG A 117 -14.54 30.99 0.06
CA ARG A 117 -13.25 31.62 -0.30
C ARG A 117 -12.04 30.91 0.32
N LEU A 118 -11.95 29.60 0.12
CA LEU A 118 -10.90 28.78 0.71
C LEU A 118 -9.51 29.13 0.16
N ASP A 119 -8.52 29.04 1.03
CA ASP A 119 -7.11 29.02 0.68
C ASP A 119 -6.65 27.58 0.37
N VAL A 120 -5.37 27.41 0.06
CA VAL A 120 -4.78 26.10 -0.26
C VAL A 120 -4.96 25.09 0.86
N ASP A 121 -4.77 25.49 2.13
CA ASP A 121 -4.92 24.61 3.29
C ASP A 121 -6.38 24.17 3.47
N GLY A 122 -7.33 25.10 3.30
CA GLY A 122 -8.75 24.81 3.29
C GLY A 122 -9.16 23.86 2.17
N ALA A 123 -8.61 24.06 0.96
CA ALA A 123 -8.87 23.21 -0.20
C ALA A 123 -8.29 21.79 -0.04
N HIS A 124 -7.08 21.68 0.51
CA HIS A 124 -6.43 20.42 0.85
C HIS A 124 -7.29 19.61 1.83
N ARG A 125 -7.74 20.25 2.90
CA ARG A 125 -8.64 19.59 3.87
C ARG A 125 -9.96 19.18 3.23
N LEU A 126 -10.57 20.07 2.45
CA LEU A 126 -11.83 19.79 1.77
C LEU A 126 -11.72 18.56 0.87
N SER A 127 -10.68 18.49 0.03
CA SER A 127 -10.50 17.37 -0.90
C SER A 127 -10.27 16.06 -0.16
N HIS A 128 -9.49 16.08 0.91
CA HIS A 128 -9.29 14.92 1.77
C HIS A 128 -10.60 14.45 2.42
N ASP A 129 -11.38 15.37 3.00
CA ASP A 129 -12.63 15.04 3.72
C ASP A 129 -13.70 14.48 2.77
N VAL A 130 -13.85 15.07 1.57
CA VAL A 130 -14.71 14.57 0.50
C VAL A 130 -14.30 13.17 0.06
N LYS A 131 -13.00 12.95 -0.16
CA LYS A 131 -12.48 11.64 -0.57
C LYS A 131 -12.71 10.59 0.50
N ALA A 132 -12.42 10.93 1.76
CA ALA A 132 -12.60 10.04 2.89
C ALA A 132 -14.07 9.62 3.08
N LEU A 133 -15.02 10.54 2.93
CA LEU A 133 -16.45 10.22 2.98
C LEU A 133 -16.87 9.34 1.80
N ALA A 134 -16.37 9.63 0.59
CA ALA A 134 -16.71 8.89 -0.61
C ALA A 134 -16.24 7.42 -0.59
N CYS A 135 -15.17 7.12 0.17
CA CYS A 135 -14.66 5.77 0.38
C CYS A 135 -15.47 4.94 1.38
N LEU A 136 -16.43 5.52 2.11
CA LEU A 136 -17.29 4.77 3.01
C LEU A 136 -18.32 3.96 2.20
N ALA A 137 -18.46 2.68 2.54
CA ALA A 137 -19.46 1.80 1.92
C ALA A 137 -20.89 2.31 2.15
N GLN A 138 -21.15 2.85 3.34
CA GLN A 138 -22.41 3.49 3.70
C GLN A 138 -22.14 4.84 4.35
N ILE A 139 -22.92 5.84 3.94
CA ILE A 139 -22.84 7.18 4.52
C ILE A 139 -23.46 7.13 5.92
N PRO A 140 -22.80 7.71 6.93
CA PRO A 140 -23.35 7.83 8.27
C PRO A 140 -24.70 8.54 8.28
N GLU A 141 -25.60 8.07 9.16
CA GLU A 141 -26.93 8.65 9.31
C GLU A 141 -26.88 10.16 9.59
N GLY A 142 -27.73 10.91 8.91
CA GLY A 142 -27.82 12.36 9.02
C GLY A 142 -26.84 13.14 8.15
N PHE A 143 -25.89 12.50 7.45
CA PHE A 143 -24.96 13.17 6.54
C PHE A 143 -25.25 12.81 5.07
N SER A 144 -24.96 13.73 4.15
CA SER A 144 -25.04 13.51 2.71
C SER A 144 -23.66 13.41 2.04
N ARG A 145 -23.62 13.15 0.73
CA ARG A 145 -22.36 13.20 -0.06
C ARG A 145 -21.90 14.61 -0.39
N HIS A 146 -22.64 15.64 0.02
CA HIS A 146 -22.26 17.02 -0.27
C HIS A 146 -20.89 17.35 0.37
N PRO A 147 -20.00 18.09 -0.31
CA PRO A 147 -18.67 18.40 0.24
C PRO A 147 -18.70 19.09 1.60
N GLY A 148 -19.69 19.96 1.82
CA GLY A 148 -19.91 20.62 3.11
C GLY A 148 -20.22 19.63 4.24
N ASP A 149 -21.07 18.64 3.96
CA ASP A 149 -21.41 17.57 4.90
C ASP A 149 -20.23 16.62 5.13
N ALA A 150 -19.33 16.45 4.16
CA ALA A 150 -18.11 15.67 4.33
C ALA A 150 -17.17 16.30 5.37
N VAL A 151 -16.95 17.62 5.27
CA VAL A 151 -16.17 18.37 6.28
C VAL A 151 -16.89 18.35 7.63
N ALA A 152 -18.21 18.55 7.64
CA ALA A 152 -19.04 18.50 8.85
C ALA A 152 -18.95 17.14 9.56
N TYR A 153 -19.00 16.04 8.80
CA TYR A 153 -18.87 14.69 9.34
C TYR A 153 -17.50 14.46 9.98
N GLN A 154 -16.42 14.92 9.35
CA GLN A 154 -15.08 14.80 9.91
C GLN A 154 -14.95 15.59 11.21
N CYS A 155 -15.46 16.82 11.24
CA CYS A 155 -15.53 17.64 12.45
C CYS A 155 -16.33 16.96 13.56
N TRP A 156 -17.52 16.44 13.24
CA TRP A 156 -18.39 15.72 14.17
C TRP A 156 -17.70 14.48 14.76
N ARG A 157 -17.05 13.68 13.91
CA ARG A 157 -16.34 12.46 14.31
C ARG A 157 -15.16 12.76 15.24
N GLN A 158 -14.40 13.82 14.95
CA GLN A 158 -13.30 14.28 15.79
C GLN A 158 -13.81 14.86 17.12
N ALA A 159 -14.84 15.71 17.07
CA ALA A 159 -15.43 16.33 18.26
C ALA A 159 -15.92 15.28 19.28
N LYS A 160 -16.48 14.15 18.83
CA LYS A 160 -16.90 13.04 19.72
C LYS A 160 -15.76 12.37 20.47
N ARG A 161 -14.54 12.43 19.95
CA ARG A 161 -13.35 11.82 20.56
C ARG A 161 -12.57 12.83 21.40
N GLN A 162 -12.89 14.11 21.27
CA GLN A 162 -12.14 15.19 21.89
C GLN A 162 -12.51 15.36 23.36
N ARG A 163 -11.48 15.35 24.22
CA ARG A 163 -11.64 15.52 25.67
C ARG A 163 -11.60 16.98 26.11
N ASP A 164 -10.80 17.79 25.42
CA ASP A 164 -10.71 19.22 25.69
C ASP A 164 -11.95 19.95 25.15
N LEU A 165 -12.67 20.65 26.02
CA LEU A 165 -13.94 21.31 25.69
C LEU A 165 -13.75 22.42 24.65
N SER A 166 -12.65 23.17 24.73
CA SER A 166 -12.37 24.28 23.81
C SER A 166 -12.10 23.77 22.39
N GLN A 167 -11.27 22.74 22.26
CA GLN A 167 -11.01 22.08 20.98
C GLN A 167 -12.26 21.41 20.42
N ARG A 168 -13.08 20.79 21.29
CA ARG A 168 -14.36 20.21 20.89
C ARG A 168 -15.31 21.27 20.35
N ALA A 169 -15.44 22.42 21.03
CA ALA A 169 -16.27 23.53 20.59
C ALA A 169 -15.78 24.11 19.25
N ARG A 170 -14.45 24.26 19.08
CA ARG A 170 -13.84 24.71 17.82
C ARG A 170 -14.19 23.78 16.65
N LEU A 171 -14.07 22.46 16.84
CA LEU A 171 -14.43 21.48 15.83
C LEU A 171 -15.91 21.56 15.45
N ILE A 172 -16.80 21.72 16.43
CA ILE A 172 -18.24 21.82 16.14
C ILE A 172 -18.56 23.11 15.38
N ALA A 173 -18.03 24.25 15.82
CA ALA A 173 -18.21 25.53 15.13
C ALA A 173 -17.67 25.48 13.69
N GLU A 174 -16.55 24.80 13.49
CA GLU A 174 -16.01 24.58 12.16
C GLU A 174 -16.91 23.70 11.30
N GLY A 175 -17.43 22.59 11.83
CA GLY A 175 -18.41 21.76 11.12
C GLY A 175 -19.66 22.55 10.72
N LEU A 176 -20.19 23.39 11.62
CA LEU A 176 -21.36 24.23 11.37
C LEU A 176 -21.12 25.29 10.30
N ARG A 177 -19.87 25.71 10.07
CA ARG A 177 -19.51 26.65 8.99
C ARG A 177 -19.67 26.04 7.60
N PHE A 178 -19.52 24.72 7.47
CA PHE A 178 -19.52 24.01 6.19
C PHE A 178 -20.75 23.17 5.94
N VAL A 179 -21.51 22.81 6.97
CA VAL A 179 -22.64 21.89 6.84
C VAL A 179 -23.75 22.44 5.95
N GLU A 180 -24.24 21.60 5.03
CA GLU A 180 -25.33 21.97 4.11
C GLU A 180 -26.66 21.35 4.52
N SER A 181 -26.67 20.04 4.84
CA SER A 181 -27.93 19.38 5.18
C SER A 181 -28.41 19.73 6.59
N ASP A 182 -29.71 19.97 6.73
CA ASP A 182 -30.33 20.23 8.02
C ASP A 182 -30.16 19.05 8.99
N THR A 183 -30.17 17.82 8.47
CA THR A 183 -29.91 16.62 9.28
C THR A 183 -28.49 16.58 9.83
N ALA A 184 -27.48 16.99 9.04
CA ALA A 184 -26.09 17.02 9.51
C ALA A 184 -25.88 18.18 10.48
N ARG A 185 -26.56 19.31 10.26
CA ARG A 185 -26.56 20.44 11.19
C ARG A 185 -27.11 20.03 12.56
N GLN A 186 -28.23 19.29 12.59
CA GLN A 186 -28.79 18.74 13.82
C GLN A 186 -27.81 17.82 14.56
N GLN A 187 -27.05 16.98 13.83
CA GLN A 187 -26.02 16.12 14.44
C GLN A 187 -24.92 16.92 15.15
N LEU A 188 -24.51 18.06 14.58
CA LEU A 188 -23.52 18.97 15.17
C LEU A 188 -24.11 19.77 16.34
N GLU A 189 -25.33 20.28 16.22
CA GLU A 189 -26.02 21.02 17.29
C GLU A 189 -26.26 20.14 18.53
N ALA A 190 -26.58 18.86 18.33
CA ALA A 190 -26.69 17.90 19.43
C ALA A 190 -25.38 17.74 20.22
N LEU A 191 -24.22 17.90 19.57
CA LEU A 191 -22.92 17.90 20.26
C LEU A 191 -22.68 19.17 21.09
N LEU A 192 -23.23 20.31 20.68
CA LEU A 192 -23.18 21.57 21.46
C LEU A 192 -24.07 21.49 22.70
N GLN A 193 -25.29 20.96 22.55
CA GLN A 193 -26.19 20.75 23.70
C GLN A 193 -25.55 19.84 24.75
N ASN A 194 -24.74 18.89 24.32
CA ASN A 194 -24.01 17.94 25.17
C ASN A 194 -22.50 18.24 25.24
N LEU A 195 -22.08 19.51 25.14
CA LEU A 195 -20.67 19.87 25.06
C LEU A 195 -19.87 19.38 26.28
N ALA A 196 -20.44 19.50 27.48
CA ALA A 196 -19.82 19.06 28.73
C ALA A 196 -19.97 17.56 29.02
N ALA A 197 -20.72 16.81 28.20
CA ALA A 197 -20.90 15.38 28.41
C ALA A 197 -19.56 14.66 28.22
N ARG A 198 -19.20 13.82 29.20
CA ARG A 198 -17.98 13.01 29.15
C ARG A 198 -18.06 12.06 27.96
N ALA A 199 -17.10 12.16 27.04
CA ALA A 199 -17.01 11.24 25.92
C ALA A 199 -17.02 9.79 26.44
N PRO A 200 -17.87 8.90 25.90
CA PRO A 200 -17.91 7.51 26.34
C PRO A 200 -16.53 6.89 26.15
N ARG A 201 -16.09 6.09 27.13
CA ARG A 201 -14.86 5.29 26.99
C ARG A 201 -15.08 4.34 25.82
N GLN A 202 -14.29 4.51 24.76
CA GLN A 202 -14.25 3.52 23.68
C GLN A 202 -13.54 2.27 24.20
N ALA A 203 -14.03 1.10 23.80
CA ALA A 203 -13.31 -0.14 24.02
C ALA A 203 -11.93 -0.05 23.36
N PRO A 204 -10.87 -0.61 23.96
CA PRO A 204 -9.58 -0.71 23.29
C PRO A 204 -9.73 -1.50 22.00
N LEU A 205 -8.95 -1.13 20.98
CA LEU A 205 -8.87 -1.92 19.76
C LEU A 205 -8.26 -3.29 20.08
N LEU A 206 -8.81 -4.35 19.50
CA LEU A 206 -8.19 -5.68 19.58
C LEU A 206 -6.85 -5.66 18.83
N PRO A 207 -5.80 -6.31 19.34
CA PRO A 207 -4.54 -6.45 18.63
C PRO A 207 -4.73 -7.45 17.49
N LEU A 208 -5.03 -6.93 16.31
CA LEU A 208 -5.17 -7.71 15.09
C LEU A 208 -3.82 -7.72 14.36
N TYR A 209 -3.29 -8.92 14.11
CA TYR A 209 -2.10 -9.12 13.30
C TYR A 209 -2.53 -9.72 11.96
N ARG A 210 -1.96 -9.20 10.88
CA ARG A 210 -2.20 -9.69 9.52
C ARG A 210 -0.87 -10.14 8.95
N PRO A 211 -0.64 -11.45 8.77
CA PRO A 211 0.50 -11.92 7.99
C PRO A 211 0.40 -11.35 6.57
N GLU A 212 1.46 -10.73 6.06
CA GLU A 212 1.46 -10.13 4.72
C GLU A 212 1.94 -11.12 3.66
N THR A 213 2.82 -12.05 4.04
CA THR A 213 3.40 -13.04 3.13
C THR A 213 3.46 -14.44 3.75
N SER A 214 3.58 -15.48 2.91
CA SER A 214 3.79 -16.85 3.38
C SER A 214 5.16 -17.08 4.04
N GLU A 215 6.14 -16.21 3.78
CA GLU A 215 7.48 -16.29 4.41
C GLU A 215 7.43 -15.90 5.90
N GLU A 216 6.42 -15.10 6.30
CA GLU A 216 6.13 -14.76 7.71
C GLU A 216 5.53 -15.93 8.48
N LEU A 217 4.99 -16.94 7.78
CA LEU A 217 4.42 -18.13 8.40
C LEU A 217 5.50 -19.21 8.53
N PRO A 218 5.80 -19.69 9.74
CA PRO A 218 6.72 -20.81 9.90
C PRO A 218 6.09 -22.09 9.33
N ARG A 219 6.92 -22.96 8.74
CA ARG A 219 6.52 -24.33 8.38
C ARG A 219 6.93 -25.28 9.50
N LEU A 220 6.02 -26.15 9.93
CA LEU A 220 6.34 -27.24 10.85
C LEU A 220 7.01 -28.38 10.09
N LEU A 221 8.19 -28.81 10.56
CA LEU A 221 8.88 -29.99 10.06
C LEU A 221 8.81 -31.11 11.10
N PRO A 222 8.44 -32.34 10.73
CA PRO A 222 8.51 -33.47 11.64
C PRO A 222 9.97 -33.87 11.88
N LEU A 223 10.27 -34.25 13.13
CA LEU A 223 11.62 -34.53 13.59
C LEU A 223 11.81 -36.04 13.80
N ALA A 224 12.79 -36.63 13.10
CA ALA A 224 13.13 -38.05 13.21
C ALA A 224 13.90 -38.38 14.51
N GLY A 225 14.64 -37.42 15.05
CA GLY A 225 15.47 -37.59 16.24
C GLY A 225 16.85 -36.95 16.06
N GLU A 226 17.83 -37.52 16.75
CA GLU A 226 19.24 -37.12 16.71
C GLU A 226 20.09 -38.29 16.19
N MET A 227 21.07 -37.98 15.34
CA MET A 227 22.01 -38.95 14.79
C MET A 227 22.83 -39.65 15.89
N PRO A 228 23.18 -40.95 15.73
CA PRO A 228 22.98 -41.79 14.56
C PRO A 228 21.54 -42.33 14.42
N LEU A 229 21.03 -42.33 13.20
CA LEU A 229 19.69 -42.83 12.85
C LEU A 229 19.80 -43.96 11.81
N THR A 230 18.75 -44.75 11.71
CA THR A 230 18.54 -45.80 10.71
C THR A 230 17.56 -45.34 9.61
N ALA A 231 17.59 -45.98 8.44
CA ALA A 231 16.63 -45.66 7.38
C ALA A 231 15.18 -45.85 7.84
N ALA A 232 14.93 -46.90 8.65
CA ALA A 232 13.62 -47.18 9.22
C ALA A 232 13.12 -46.05 10.16
N GLU A 233 14.00 -45.44 10.94
CA GLU A 233 13.63 -44.31 11.81
C GLU A 233 13.27 -43.06 10.99
N ILE A 234 13.94 -42.81 9.86
CA ILE A 234 13.62 -41.70 8.95
C ILE A 234 12.29 -41.96 8.22
N GLU A 235 12.05 -43.19 7.77
CA GLU A 235 10.83 -43.57 7.05
C GLU A 235 9.60 -43.66 7.97
N ALA A 236 9.78 -44.01 9.25
CA ALA A 236 8.71 -44.07 10.23
C ALA A 236 8.12 -42.70 10.59
N VAL A 237 8.81 -41.60 10.23
CA VAL A 237 8.29 -40.25 10.44
C VAL A 237 7.08 -39.99 9.54
N GLU A 238 5.92 -39.78 10.14
CA GLU A 238 4.70 -39.48 9.37
C GLU A 238 4.79 -38.10 8.68
N ALA A 239 4.33 -38.06 7.44
CA ALA A 239 4.24 -36.82 6.68
C ALA A 239 3.19 -35.88 7.32
N ILE A 240 3.53 -34.60 7.44
CA ILE A 240 2.61 -33.57 7.94
C ILE A 240 1.74 -33.04 6.79
N ALA A 241 0.42 -33.15 6.94
CA ALA A 241 -0.56 -32.54 6.05
C ALA A 241 -1.24 -31.33 6.75
N PRO A 242 -0.83 -30.08 6.46
CA PRO A 242 -1.43 -28.89 7.07
C PRO A 242 -2.81 -28.56 6.48
N GLU A 243 -3.77 -28.22 7.34
CA GLU A 243 -5.12 -27.79 6.97
C GLU A 243 -5.19 -26.25 6.80
N GLU A 244 -5.60 -25.78 5.63
CA GLU A 244 -5.85 -24.35 5.34
C GLU A 244 -7.04 -23.78 6.15
N PRO A 245 -7.10 -22.44 6.40
CA PRO A 245 -6.20 -21.38 5.91
C PRO A 245 -5.01 -21.06 6.83
N PHE A 246 -4.89 -21.75 7.98
CA PHE A 246 -3.90 -21.43 9.01
C PHE A 246 -2.83 -22.51 9.18
N GLN A 247 -2.71 -23.41 8.21
CA GLN A 247 -1.78 -24.54 8.23
C GLN A 247 -1.88 -25.37 9.52
N ILE A 248 -3.10 -25.68 9.95
CA ILE A 248 -3.35 -26.42 11.19
C ILE A 248 -2.89 -27.86 10.99
N THR A 249 -1.94 -28.30 11.81
CA THR A 249 -1.44 -29.69 11.79
C THR A 249 -1.90 -30.45 13.02
N ARG A 250 -2.40 -31.67 12.81
CA ARG A 250 -2.71 -32.62 13.88
C ARG A 250 -1.60 -33.66 13.91
N LEU A 251 -0.85 -33.70 15.01
CA LEU A 251 0.26 -34.62 15.17
C LEU A 251 -0.17 -35.88 15.94
N PRO A 252 0.32 -37.06 15.56
CA PRO A 252 0.21 -38.26 16.38
C PRO A 252 0.83 -38.08 17.77
N ALA A 253 0.38 -38.88 18.72
CA ALA A 253 0.96 -38.88 20.06
C ALA A 253 2.43 -39.34 20.02
N GLY A 254 3.32 -38.54 20.59
CA GLY A 254 4.76 -38.84 20.62
C GLY A 254 5.56 -38.30 19.43
N SER A 255 4.91 -37.69 18.44
CA SER A 255 5.62 -37.00 17.34
C SER A 255 6.28 -35.72 17.83
N ALA A 256 7.52 -35.48 17.40
CA ALA A 256 8.23 -34.23 17.60
C ALA A 256 8.26 -33.42 16.29
N CYS A 257 8.14 -32.10 16.40
CA CYS A 257 8.23 -31.19 15.26
C CYS A 257 8.99 -29.92 15.63
N VAL A 258 9.56 -29.27 14.63
CA VAL A 258 10.26 -27.99 14.77
C VAL A 258 9.67 -26.94 13.81
N PRO A 259 9.28 -25.75 14.31
CA PRO A 259 8.93 -24.65 13.44
C PRO A 259 10.20 -24.04 12.83
N VAL A 260 10.24 -23.95 11.52
CA VAL A 260 11.32 -23.24 10.79
C VAL A 260 10.73 -22.08 9.99
N PRO A 261 11.50 -21.02 9.72
CA PRO A 261 11.05 -19.93 8.86
C PRO A 261 10.56 -20.44 7.50
N GLY A 262 9.63 -19.70 6.88
CA GLY A 262 9.08 -20.00 5.55
C GLY A 262 10.07 -19.76 4.41
N TRP A 263 11.33 -20.20 4.54
CA TRP A 263 12.32 -20.13 3.48
C TRP A 263 11.81 -20.84 2.23
N GLN A 264 12.06 -20.26 1.05
CA GLN A 264 11.51 -20.78 -0.20
C GLN A 264 11.87 -22.25 -0.48
N VAL A 265 13.04 -22.71 -0.05
CA VAL A 265 13.44 -24.13 -0.15
C VAL A 265 12.58 -25.04 0.73
N VAL A 266 12.26 -24.59 1.94
CA VAL A 266 11.40 -25.31 2.89
C VAL A 266 9.97 -25.31 2.41
N LEU A 267 9.44 -24.19 1.89
CA LEU A 267 8.06 -24.12 1.36
C LEU A 267 7.85 -25.01 0.13
N LYS A 268 8.89 -25.20 -0.69
CA LYS A 268 8.85 -26.06 -1.88
C LYS A 268 8.97 -27.56 -1.58
N ALA A 269 9.48 -27.93 -0.41
CA ALA A 269 9.66 -29.33 -0.06
C ALA A 269 8.30 -30.05 0.02
N GLN A 270 8.18 -31.23 -0.58
CA GLN A 270 6.90 -31.96 -0.62
C GLN A 270 6.72 -32.79 0.67
N ASP A 271 7.75 -33.52 1.08
CA ASP A 271 7.74 -34.35 2.28
C ASP A 271 9.01 -34.10 3.11
N PRO A 272 9.12 -32.91 3.73
CA PRO A 272 10.30 -32.58 4.50
C PRO A 272 10.35 -33.32 5.83
N VAL A 273 11.52 -33.82 6.19
CA VAL A 273 11.83 -34.41 7.51
C VAL A 273 13.12 -33.80 8.04
N ALA A 274 13.13 -33.48 9.33
CA ALA A 274 14.31 -32.94 9.99
C ALA A 274 14.93 -33.94 10.98
N PHE A 275 16.23 -33.78 11.25
CA PHE A 275 16.95 -34.49 12.30
C PHE A 275 18.10 -33.63 12.84
N LEU A 276 18.56 -33.96 14.04
CA LEU A 276 19.67 -33.29 14.69
C LEU A 276 20.97 -34.03 14.43
N VAL A 277 22.05 -33.29 14.19
CA VAL A 277 23.39 -33.86 14.01
C VAL A 277 24.44 -32.89 14.53
N SER A 278 25.60 -33.40 14.96
CA SER A 278 26.75 -32.56 15.28
C SER A 278 27.32 -31.95 14.00
N SER A 279 27.66 -30.66 14.01
CA SER A 279 28.25 -29.95 12.86
C SER A 279 29.52 -30.64 12.36
N GLY A 280 30.30 -31.25 13.26
CA GLY A 280 31.50 -32.02 12.93
C GLY A 280 31.26 -33.33 12.18
N CYS A 281 30.00 -33.78 12.07
CA CYS A 281 29.59 -34.96 11.29
C CYS A 281 29.03 -34.58 9.91
N LEU A 282 28.94 -33.29 9.57
CA LEU A 282 28.53 -32.85 8.25
C LEU A 282 29.66 -33.04 7.23
N PRO A 283 29.33 -33.44 5.98
CA PRO A 283 30.25 -33.32 4.87
C PRO A 283 30.73 -31.87 4.73
N ASN A 284 32.04 -31.67 4.55
CA ASN A 284 32.64 -30.33 4.48
C ASN A 284 32.28 -29.45 5.69
N SER A 285 32.35 -30.02 6.90
CA SER A 285 32.05 -29.33 8.17
C SER A 285 32.61 -27.90 8.16
N PRO A 286 31.79 -26.89 8.48
CA PRO A 286 32.31 -25.55 8.69
C PRO A 286 33.36 -25.60 9.80
N GLY A 287 34.49 -24.92 9.62
CA GLY A 287 35.51 -24.84 10.66
C GLY A 287 34.97 -24.11 11.90
N GLY A 288 35.35 -24.54 13.09
CA GLY A 288 34.87 -23.94 14.35
C GLY A 288 34.62 -24.97 15.44
N ASP A 289 33.97 -24.54 16.52
CA ASP A 289 33.52 -25.40 17.60
C ASP A 289 32.36 -26.31 17.15
N ARG A 290 32.31 -27.53 17.70
CA ARG A 290 31.24 -28.48 17.39
C ARG A 290 29.94 -28.03 18.05
N GLU A 291 28.88 -27.94 17.26
CA GLU A 291 27.55 -27.55 17.71
C GLU A 291 26.49 -28.50 17.15
N THR A 292 25.32 -28.55 17.78
CA THR A 292 24.18 -29.32 17.27
C THR A 292 23.47 -28.48 16.21
N VAL A 293 23.30 -29.05 15.01
CA VAL A 293 22.62 -28.42 13.89
C VAL A 293 21.36 -29.19 13.51
N LEU A 294 20.36 -28.47 13.00
CA LEU A 294 19.17 -29.05 12.41
C LEU A 294 19.41 -29.24 10.90
N VAL A 295 19.29 -30.47 10.42
CA VAL A 295 19.29 -30.79 9.00
C VAL A 295 17.87 -31.14 8.59
N ALA A 296 17.42 -30.62 7.45
CA ALA A 296 16.15 -30.99 6.84
C ALA A 296 16.41 -31.54 5.44
N ILE A 297 15.73 -32.63 5.11
CA ILE A 297 15.73 -33.26 3.79
C ILE A 297 14.30 -33.30 3.23
N ASP A 298 14.14 -33.29 1.91
CA ASP A 298 12.88 -33.65 1.26
C ASP A 298 12.90 -35.12 0.82
N ARG A 299 12.14 -35.98 1.51
CA ARG A 299 12.08 -37.42 1.21
C ARG A 299 11.44 -37.72 -0.14
N ALA A 300 10.72 -36.77 -0.73
CA ALA A 300 10.17 -36.89 -2.07
C ALA A 300 11.23 -36.68 -3.17
N GLN A 301 12.42 -36.18 -2.82
CA GLN A 301 13.51 -35.90 -3.76
C GLN A 301 14.62 -36.93 -3.62
N ARG A 302 14.55 -38.00 -4.42
CA ARG A 302 15.50 -39.12 -4.37
C ARG A 302 16.32 -39.29 -5.65
N ASP A 303 16.06 -38.47 -6.66
CA ASP A 303 16.84 -38.46 -7.89
C ASP A 303 18.22 -37.86 -7.63
N TRP A 304 19.26 -38.54 -8.09
CA TRP A 304 20.65 -38.07 -7.93
C TRP A 304 20.90 -36.79 -8.73
N ASP A 305 21.64 -35.87 -8.13
CA ASP A 305 22.08 -34.60 -8.69
C ASP A 305 23.51 -34.31 -8.21
N GLU A 306 24.43 -34.06 -9.14
CA GLU A 306 25.86 -33.84 -8.84
C GLU A 306 26.13 -32.55 -8.05
N ASN A 307 25.14 -31.69 -7.81
CA ASN A 307 25.28 -30.43 -7.10
C ASN A 307 24.62 -30.44 -5.71
N SER A 308 24.19 -31.61 -5.24
CA SER A 308 23.37 -31.76 -4.03
C SER A 308 23.95 -32.78 -3.05
N TYR A 309 23.70 -32.57 -1.75
CA TYR A 309 23.92 -33.59 -0.73
C TYR A 309 22.66 -34.45 -0.57
N PHE A 310 22.85 -35.69 -0.16
CA PHE A 310 21.77 -36.65 0.04
C PHE A 310 21.95 -37.37 1.38
N LEU A 311 20.82 -37.74 1.98
CA LEU A 311 20.81 -38.74 3.04
C LEU A 311 20.76 -40.13 2.39
N VAL A 312 21.73 -40.98 2.69
CA VAL A 312 21.83 -42.34 2.14
C VAL A 312 21.90 -43.38 3.25
N GLU A 313 21.44 -44.59 2.94
CA GLU A 313 21.58 -45.76 3.81
C GLU A 313 22.93 -46.46 3.55
N GLU A 314 23.72 -46.68 4.61
CA GLU A 314 24.98 -47.41 4.59
C GLU A 314 25.16 -48.19 5.90
N GLU A 315 25.49 -49.48 5.82
CA GLU A 315 25.82 -50.33 6.99
C GLU A 315 24.80 -50.23 8.16
N GLN A 316 23.49 -50.25 7.83
CA GLN A 316 22.35 -50.15 8.77
C GLN A 316 22.14 -48.77 9.42
N GLN A 317 22.93 -47.77 9.05
CA GLN A 317 22.76 -46.38 9.48
C GLN A 317 22.51 -45.47 8.29
N VAL A 318 22.12 -44.23 8.56
CA VAL A 318 22.07 -43.18 7.55
C VAL A 318 23.27 -42.26 7.67
N ARG A 319 23.71 -41.70 6.55
CA ARG A 319 24.72 -40.63 6.54
C ARG A 319 24.44 -39.62 5.45
N LEU A 320 24.93 -38.40 5.66
CA LEU A 320 24.93 -37.35 4.64
C LEU A 320 26.12 -37.54 3.71
N ALA A 321 25.89 -37.44 2.40
CA ALA A 321 26.91 -37.69 1.40
C ALA A 321 26.67 -36.88 0.12
N TRP A 322 27.75 -36.52 -0.55
CA TRP A 322 27.73 -36.00 -1.92
C TRP A 322 28.42 -37.03 -2.83
N PHE A 323 27.94 -37.17 -4.05
CA PHE A 323 28.47 -38.12 -5.02
C PHE A 323 28.69 -37.47 -6.37
N ALA A 324 29.90 -37.60 -6.91
CA ALA A 324 30.27 -37.14 -8.25
C ALA A 324 29.61 -37.96 -9.38
N GLU A 325 29.21 -39.20 -9.08
CA GLU A 325 28.51 -40.12 -9.99
C GLU A 325 27.31 -40.76 -9.26
N PRO A 326 26.29 -41.27 -9.96
CA PRO A 326 25.15 -41.92 -9.34
C PRO A 326 25.58 -43.03 -8.37
N PRO A 327 25.22 -42.96 -7.07
CA PRO A 327 25.62 -43.96 -6.10
C PRO A 327 24.84 -45.26 -6.30
N SER A 328 25.44 -46.39 -5.89
CA SER A 328 24.73 -47.67 -5.72
C SER A 328 23.95 -47.77 -4.40
N LEU A 329 24.14 -46.79 -3.50
CA LEU A 329 23.45 -46.69 -2.21
C LEU A 329 22.04 -46.14 -2.39
N THR A 330 21.14 -46.51 -1.47
CA THR A 330 19.76 -46.03 -1.46
C THR A 330 19.71 -44.57 -0.98
N ILE A 331 19.20 -43.66 -1.82
CA ILE A 331 18.93 -42.27 -1.46
C ILE A 331 17.57 -42.18 -0.75
N LEU A 332 17.57 -41.61 0.47
CA LEU A 332 16.39 -41.43 1.31
C LEU A 332 15.77 -40.03 1.17
N GLY A 333 16.56 -39.05 0.75
CA GLY A 333 16.11 -37.69 0.46
C GLY A 333 17.28 -36.75 0.17
N ARG A 334 16.95 -35.57 -0.34
CA ARG A 334 17.88 -34.47 -0.63
C ARG A 334 17.78 -33.38 0.44
#